data_AF-A0A3D8YKA7-F1
#
_entry.id   AF-A0A3D8YKA7-F1
#
_cell.length_a   1.000
_cell.length_b   1.000
_cell.length_c   1.000
_cell.angle_alpha   90.00
_cell.angle_beta   90.00
_cell.angle_gamma   90.00
#
_symmetry.space_group_name_H-M   'P 1'
#
loop_
_entity.id
_entity.type
_entity.pdbx_description
1 polymer ?
#
loop_
_entity_poly.entity_id
_entity_poly.type
_entity_poly.pdbx_seq_one_letter_code
_entity_poly.pdbx_strand_id
1 'polypeptide(L)'
;EEMKTYYMKTYPMKHYQANTFGLFLELAFSLVKKGGGISFIIPNTFLMINQYKTLRHYILNNFNELTFINSKERIFDEASVDVCIIDMYTHGTKKIGLGEIESGEVTILTETDADTLLKNDVIVVSDNKNINILPQIEKKSKVLEGNYANVKDGLKVFERGKGTPKQPEDKNEFDLFKENKPFFDIEKKDDSYRMFLSGRDLQRYKINWSGQYLKYGKHLAAPRNPEIFEGERILIARIPVKSSYSFRATLVSSNYVHEQSIESICNIKS
;
A
#
# COMPACT_ATOMS: atom_id res chain seq x y z
N GLU A 1 12.86 -15.18 15.85
CA GLU A 1 14.05 -14.73 15.09
C GLU A 1 14.58 -15.81 14.15
N GLU A 2 14.79 -17.05 14.61
CA GLU A 2 15.30 -18.16 13.76
C GLU A 2 14.50 -18.41 12.46
N MET A 3 13.16 -18.49 12.53
CA MET A 3 12.33 -18.67 11.34
C MET A 3 12.44 -17.52 10.34
N LYS A 4 12.56 -16.27 10.82
CA LYS A 4 12.74 -15.11 9.94
C LYS A 4 14.08 -15.18 9.22
N THR A 5 15.14 -15.52 9.95
CA THR A 5 16.48 -15.71 9.38
C THR A 5 16.49 -16.82 8.34
N TYR A 6 15.83 -17.95 8.64
CA TYR A 6 15.67 -19.05 7.69
C TYR A 6 14.96 -18.58 6.41
N TYR A 7 13.80 -17.93 6.52
CA TYR A 7 13.07 -17.48 5.33
C TYR A 7 13.83 -16.45 4.50
N MET A 8 14.52 -15.50 5.15
CA MET A 8 15.34 -14.51 4.43
C MET A 8 16.50 -15.15 3.66
N LYS A 9 17.08 -16.24 4.20
CA LYS A 9 18.17 -16.97 3.53
C LYS A 9 17.66 -17.87 2.40
N THR A 10 16.55 -18.57 2.62
CA THR A 10 16.03 -19.58 1.69
C THR A 10 15.21 -18.97 0.55
N TYR A 11 14.55 -17.83 0.79
CA TYR A 11 13.63 -17.19 -0.15
C TYR A 11 14.04 -15.71 -0.40
N PRO A 12 15.18 -15.48 -1.06
CA PRO A 12 15.78 -14.15 -1.19
C PRO A 12 15.04 -13.21 -2.16
N MET A 13 14.11 -13.70 -2.99
CA MET A 13 13.37 -12.82 -3.92
C MET A 13 12.39 -11.86 -3.20
N LYS A 14 12.28 -11.97 -1.88
CA LYS A 14 11.51 -11.07 -1.03
C LYS A 14 12.34 -9.93 -0.47
N HIS A 15 12.05 -8.71 -0.93
CA HIS A 15 12.52 -7.50 -0.28
C HIS A 15 11.53 -7.07 0.82
N TYR A 16 11.98 -7.00 2.08
CA TYR A 16 11.20 -6.52 3.24
C TYR A 16 9.99 -7.39 3.64
N GLN A 17 9.51 -7.28 4.89
CA GLN A 17 8.44 -8.07 5.55
C GLN A 17 7.85 -9.25 4.75
N ALA A 18 8.27 -10.48 5.08
CA ALA A 18 7.80 -11.68 4.41
C ALA A 18 6.29 -11.91 4.59
N ASN A 19 5.51 -11.66 3.54
CA ASN A 19 4.15 -12.21 3.43
C ASN A 19 4.26 -13.73 3.14
N THR A 20 3.40 -14.58 3.70
CA THR A 20 3.51 -16.04 3.50
C THR A 20 3.27 -16.44 2.04
N PHE A 21 2.32 -15.84 1.32
CA PHE A 21 1.97 -16.30 -0.04
C PHE A 21 3.16 -16.27 -1.01
N GLY A 22 3.98 -15.21 -0.97
CA GLY A 22 5.13 -15.18 -1.89
C GLY A 22 6.28 -16.11 -1.47
N LEU A 23 6.33 -16.60 -0.21
CA LEU A 23 7.28 -17.66 0.16
C LEU A 23 6.85 -18.97 -0.49
N PHE A 24 5.53 -19.23 -0.51
CA PHE A 24 4.95 -20.36 -1.22
C PHE A 24 5.18 -20.26 -2.74
N LEU A 25 5.08 -19.07 -3.33
CA LEU A 25 5.42 -18.88 -4.75
C LEU A 25 6.88 -19.23 -5.04
N GLU A 26 7.81 -18.66 -4.27
CA GLU A 26 9.25 -18.90 -4.47
C GLU A 26 9.62 -20.38 -4.25
N LEU A 27 9.02 -21.02 -3.24
CA LEU A 27 9.14 -22.46 -3.04
C LEU A 27 8.60 -23.24 -4.24
N ALA A 28 7.42 -22.89 -4.76
CA ALA A 28 6.81 -23.58 -5.89
C ALA A 28 7.70 -23.54 -7.14
N PHE A 29 8.42 -22.44 -7.38
CA PHE A 29 9.39 -22.33 -8.47
C PHE A 29 10.50 -23.39 -8.38
N SER A 30 10.94 -23.75 -7.18
CA SER A 30 11.94 -24.80 -6.97
C SER A 30 11.40 -26.22 -7.15
N LEU A 31 10.06 -26.38 -7.10
CA LEU A 31 9.40 -27.69 -7.13
C LEU A 31 8.82 -28.03 -8.50
N VAL A 32 8.50 -27.03 -9.33
CA VAL A 32 7.93 -27.25 -10.66
C VAL A 32 8.96 -27.88 -11.59
N LYS A 33 8.58 -29.01 -12.20
CA LYS A 33 9.40 -29.71 -13.19
C LYS A 33 9.13 -29.17 -14.59
N LYS A 34 10.05 -29.43 -15.52
CA LYS A 34 9.84 -29.15 -16.95
C LYS A 34 8.56 -29.82 -17.45
N GLY A 35 7.70 -29.07 -18.11
CA GLY A 35 6.38 -29.52 -18.54
C GLY A 35 5.28 -29.35 -17.50
N GLY A 36 5.62 -29.09 -16.24
CA GLY A 36 4.66 -28.84 -15.16
C GLY A 36 4.12 -27.41 -15.16
N GLY A 37 3.16 -27.19 -14.26
CA GLY A 37 2.59 -25.88 -13.98
C GLY A 37 2.16 -25.71 -12.53
N ILE A 38 1.89 -24.46 -12.18
CA ILE A 38 1.47 -24.00 -10.86
C ILE A 38 0.27 -23.07 -11.08
N SER A 39 -0.78 -23.25 -10.29
CA SER A 39 -1.90 -22.30 -10.21
C SER A 39 -2.11 -21.90 -8.74
N PHE A 40 -2.20 -20.61 -8.47
CA PHE A 40 -2.48 -20.10 -7.13
C PHE A 40 -3.52 -18.99 -7.13
N ILE A 41 -4.33 -18.98 -6.08
CA ILE A 41 -5.13 -17.82 -5.67
C ILE A 41 -4.34 -17.06 -4.60
N ILE A 42 -3.96 -15.82 -4.89
CA ILE A 42 -3.16 -14.98 -3.99
C ILE A 42 -3.74 -13.56 -3.90
N PRO A 43 -3.34 -12.74 -2.92
CA PRO A 43 -3.74 -11.33 -2.86
C PRO A 43 -3.39 -10.58 -4.16
N ASN A 44 -4.34 -9.82 -4.72
CA ASN A 44 -4.13 -9.06 -5.96
C ASN A 44 -3.07 -7.94 -5.82
N THR A 45 -2.73 -7.58 -4.58
CA THR A 45 -1.57 -6.72 -4.27
C THR A 45 -0.28 -7.22 -4.91
N PHE A 46 -0.18 -8.53 -5.21
CA PHE A 46 0.89 -9.10 -6.01
C PHE A 46 1.06 -8.41 -7.38
N LEU A 47 -0.02 -7.97 -8.03
CA LEU A 47 0.03 -7.35 -9.35
C LEU A 47 0.61 -5.92 -9.29
N MET A 48 0.43 -5.21 -8.17
CA MET A 48 0.63 -3.76 -8.08
C MET A 48 1.74 -3.32 -7.12
N ILE A 49 2.01 -4.06 -6.05
CA ILE A 49 2.95 -3.61 -5.00
C ILE A 49 4.39 -3.85 -5.45
N ASN A 50 5.24 -2.82 -5.34
CA ASN A 50 6.66 -2.88 -5.73
C ASN A 50 7.46 -3.97 -4.99
N GLN A 51 7.06 -4.30 -3.76
CA GLN A 51 7.63 -5.41 -2.97
C GLN A 51 7.70 -6.74 -3.74
N TYR A 52 6.73 -7.00 -4.62
CA TYR A 52 6.66 -8.25 -5.39
C TYR A 52 7.24 -8.14 -6.81
N LYS A 53 7.93 -7.03 -7.13
CA LYS A 53 8.56 -6.78 -8.44
C LYS A 53 9.49 -7.92 -8.85
N THR A 54 10.40 -8.33 -7.97
CA THR A 54 11.36 -9.40 -8.24
C THR A 54 10.66 -10.73 -8.56
N LEU A 55 9.60 -11.07 -7.83
CA LEU A 55 8.79 -12.27 -8.10
C LEU A 55 8.06 -12.17 -9.44
N ARG A 56 7.42 -11.03 -9.76
CA ARG A 56 6.77 -10.81 -11.06
C ARG A 56 7.78 -10.98 -12.20
N HIS A 57 8.94 -10.35 -12.10
CA HIS A 57 9.99 -10.44 -13.11
C HIS A 57 10.52 -11.87 -13.25
N TYR A 58 10.66 -12.60 -12.15
CA TYR A 58 11.07 -14.00 -12.20
C TYR A 58 10.04 -14.84 -12.98
N ILE A 59 8.76 -14.70 -12.66
CA ILE A 59 7.68 -15.43 -13.34
C ILE A 59 7.69 -15.15 -14.85
N LEU A 60 7.72 -13.88 -15.25
CA LEU A 60 7.71 -13.44 -16.64
C LEU A 60 8.91 -13.98 -17.46
N ASN A 61 10.05 -14.23 -16.81
CA ASN A 61 11.27 -14.70 -17.48
C ASN A 61 11.41 -16.22 -17.51
N ASN A 62 10.79 -16.97 -16.59
CA ASN A 62 11.04 -18.40 -16.39
C ASN A 62 9.87 -19.31 -16.78
N PHE A 63 8.68 -18.75 -16.97
CA PHE A 63 7.50 -19.49 -17.42
C PHE A 63 7.13 -19.11 -18.85
N ASN A 64 6.52 -20.05 -19.56
CA ASN A 64 6.20 -19.89 -20.98
C ASN A 64 4.74 -19.48 -21.16
N GLU A 65 3.82 -20.24 -20.59
CA GLU A 65 2.39 -19.92 -20.64
C GLU A 65 1.94 -19.38 -19.29
N LEU A 66 1.44 -18.14 -19.30
CA LEU A 66 1.07 -17.37 -18.12
C LEU A 66 -0.34 -16.83 -18.25
N THR A 67 -1.12 -16.90 -17.17
CA THR A 67 -2.41 -16.21 -17.09
C THR A 67 -2.52 -15.49 -15.76
N PHE A 68 -2.82 -14.19 -15.80
CA PHE A 68 -3.16 -13.40 -14.62
C PHE A 68 -4.64 -13.04 -14.68
N ILE A 69 -5.43 -13.56 -13.73
CA ILE A 69 -6.85 -13.24 -13.60
C ILE A 69 -7.06 -12.39 -12.36
N ASN A 70 -7.43 -11.12 -12.51
CA ASN A 70 -7.75 -10.25 -11.39
C ASN A 70 -9.23 -10.40 -10.98
N SER A 71 -9.52 -10.56 -9.69
CA SER A 71 -10.90 -10.58 -9.22
C SER A 71 -11.47 -9.17 -9.12
N LYS A 72 -12.65 -8.96 -9.72
CA LYS A 72 -13.45 -7.74 -9.54
C LYS A 72 -14.45 -7.85 -8.39
N GLU A 73 -14.65 -9.07 -7.90
CA GLU A 73 -15.57 -9.38 -6.82
C GLU A 73 -14.85 -9.99 -5.61
N ARG A 74 -15.56 -10.01 -4.49
CA ARG A 74 -15.08 -10.67 -3.29
C ARG A 74 -15.35 -12.16 -3.42
N ILE A 75 -14.31 -12.94 -3.70
CA ILE A 75 -14.40 -14.40 -3.85
C ILE A 75 -14.52 -15.11 -2.49
N PHE A 76 -13.95 -14.53 -1.43
CA PHE A 76 -13.96 -15.10 -0.09
C PHE A 76 -14.71 -14.20 0.89
N ASP A 77 -15.87 -14.65 1.37
CA ASP A 77 -16.75 -13.90 2.28
C ASP A 77 -16.10 -13.54 3.61
N GLU A 78 -15.19 -14.38 4.10
CA GLU A 78 -14.51 -14.18 5.38
C GLU A 78 -13.21 -13.36 5.24
N ALA A 79 -12.65 -13.23 4.04
CA ALA A 79 -11.39 -12.50 3.82
C ALA A 79 -11.65 -11.08 3.32
N SER A 80 -11.00 -10.07 3.92
CA SER A 80 -11.13 -8.66 3.52
C SER A 80 -10.15 -8.26 2.39
N VAL A 81 -9.57 -9.24 1.70
CA VAL A 81 -8.47 -9.04 0.75
C VAL A 81 -8.93 -9.47 -0.63
N ASP A 82 -8.80 -8.56 -1.60
CA ASP A 82 -9.01 -8.88 -3.01
C ASP A 82 -7.92 -9.82 -3.52
N VAL A 83 -8.29 -10.75 -4.40
CA VAL A 83 -7.41 -11.82 -4.88
C VAL A 83 -7.23 -11.78 -6.40
N CYS A 84 -6.16 -12.40 -6.86
CA CYS A 84 -5.96 -12.76 -8.25
C CYS A 84 -5.60 -14.25 -8.35
N ILE A 85 -5.87 -14.82 -9.52
CA ILE A 85 -5.41 -16.16 -9.90
C ILE A 85 -4.19 -15.97 -10.79
N ILE A 86 -3.17 -16.79 -10.57
CA ILE A 86 -1.98 -16.83 -11.42
C ILE A 86 -1.74 -18.27 -11.84
N ASP A 87 -1.87 -18.50 -13.13
CA ASP A 87 -1.51 -19.77 -13.77
C ASP A 87 -0.15 -19.62 -14.45
N MET A 88 0.74 -20.57 -14.19
CA MET A 88 2.12 -20.53 -14.66
C MET A 88 2.58 -21.91 -15.11
N TYR A 89 2.88 -22.07 -16.40
CA TYR A 89 3.32 -23.32 -16.98
C TYR A 89 4.70 -23.17 -17.63
N THR A 90 5.54 -24.20 -17.44
CA THR A 90 6.89 -24.27 -18.03
C THR A 90 6.89 -24.80 -19.46
N HIS A 91 5.74 -25.23 -19.97
CA HIS A 91 5.50 -25.60 -21.37
C HIS A 91 4.66 -24.55 -22.08
N GLY A 92 4.40 -24.78 -23.37
CA GLY A 92 3.59 -23.88 -24.19
C GLY A 92 4.43 -22.83 -24.92
N THR A 93 3.75 -21.95 -25.63
CA THR A 93 4.34 -20.79 -26.30
C THR A 93 4.44 -19.62 -25.31
N LYS A 94 5.44 -18.73 -25.48
CA LYS A 94 5.59 -17.52 -24.66
C LYS A 94 4.39 -16.58 -24.85
N LYS A 95 3.33 -16.82 -24.08
CA LYS A 95 2.04 -16.16 -24.21
C LYS A 95 1.52 -15.82 -22.82
N ILE A 96 1.05 -14.59 -22.66
CA ILE A 96 0.54 -14.09 -21.38
C ILE A 96 -0.90 -13.61 -21.56
N GLY A 97 -1.84 -14.30 -20.93
CA GLY A 97 -3.24 -13.88 -20.82
C GLY A 97 -3.44 -12.93 -19.64
N LEU A 98 -4.13 -11.82 -19.86
CA LEU A 98 -4.60 -10.93 -18.81
C LEU A 98 -6.13 -10.93 -18.84
N GLY A 99 -6.73 -11.37 -17.74
CA GLY A 99 -8.17 -11.52 -17.64
C GLY A 99 -8.72 -11.12 -16.30
N GLU A 100 -10.04 -11.11 -16.19
CA GLU A 100 -10.75 -10.80 -14.96
C GLU A 100 -11.79 -11.87 -14.67
N ILE A 101 -12.15 -11.99 -13.40
CA ILE A 101 -13.29 -12.79 -12.96
C ILE A 101 -14.35 -11.88 -12.32
N GLU A 102 -15.58 -12.04 -12.79
CA GLU A 102 -16.76 -11.30 -12.32
C GLU A 102 -17.99 -12.21 -12.47
N SER A 103 -18.83 -12.29 -11.45
CA SER A 103 -20.00 -13.18 -11.40
C SER A 103 -19.67 -14.66 -11.67
N GLY A 104 -18.49 -15.12 -11.24
CA GLY A 104 -18.01 -16.48 -11.48
C GLY A 104 -17.56 -16.77 -12.92
N GLU A 105 -17.61 -15.79 -13.83
CA GLU A 105 -17.16 -15.94 -15.22
C GLU A 105 -15.77 -15.34 -15.42
N VAL A 106 -14.86 -16.13 -16.01
CA VAL A 106 -13.51 -15.68 -16.36
C VAL A 106 -13.51 -15.16 -17.80
N THR A 107 -13.07 -13.92 -17.97
CA THR A 107 -12.90 -13.31 -19.30
C THR A 107 -11.44 -12.91 -19.51
N ILE A 108 -10.81 -13.43 -20.56
CA ILE A 108 -9.49 -12.94 -21.01
C ILE A 108 -9.71 -11.65 -21.79
N LEU A 109 -9.21 -10.54 -21.27
CA LEU A 109 -9.38 -9.22 -21.88
C LEU A 109 -8.37 -8.98 -22.99
N THR A 110 -7.12 -9.37 -22.75
CA THR A 110 -6.04 -9.18 -23.71
C THR A 110 -4.96 -10.23 -23.54
N GLU A 111 -4.18 -10.40 -24.60
CA GLU A 111 -2.97 -11.20 -24.60
C GLU A 111 -1.77 -10.28 -24.84
N THR A 112 -0.64 -10.63 -24.23
CA THR A 112 0.60 -9.86 -24.33
C THR A 112 1.82 -10.77 -24.19
N ASP A 113 3.00 -10.17 -24.26
CA ASP A 113 4.29 -10.82 -24.11
C ASP A 113 5.05 -10.31 -22.86
N ALA A 114 6.08 -11.06 -22.47
CA ALA A 114 6.88 -10.75 -21.29
C ALA A 114 7.64 -9.41 -21.44
N ASP A 115 8.15 -9.08 -22.62
CA ASP A 115 8.92 -7.85 -22.86
C ASP A 115 8.04 -6.60 -22.69
N THR A 116 6.76 -6.70 -23.06
CA THR A 116 5.77 -5.63 -22.85
C THR A 116 5.47 -5.42 -21.38
N LEU A 117 5.28 -6.50 -20.60
CA LEU A 117 5.02 -6.38 -19.16
C LEU A 117 6.25 -5.94 -18.36
N LEU A 118 7.45 -6.38 -18.74
CA LEU A 118 8.72 -6.02 -18.07
C LEU A 118 9.08 -4.53 -18.22
N LYS A 119 8.41 -3.78 -19.11
CA LYS A 119 8.56 -2.31 -19.21
C LYS A 119 7.91 -1.57 -18.04
N ASN A 120 7.03 -2.24 -17.29
CA ASN A 120 6.34 -1.68 -16.14
C ASN A 120 6.63 -2.51 -14.90
N ASP A 121 6.74 -1.84 -13.75
CA ASP A 121 6.92 -2.55 -12.49
C ASP A 121 5.62 -3.20 -12.00
N VAL A 122 4.47 -2.92 -12.62
CA VAL A 122 3.14 -3.43 -12.24
C VAL A 122 2.47 -4.16 -13.41
N ILE A 123 1.61 -5.11 -13.08
CA ILE A 123 0.76 -5.82 -14.07
C ILE A 123 -0.64 -5.22 -13.98
N VAL A 124 -1.00 -4.43 -14.99
CA VAL A 124 -2.35 -3.87 -15.11
C VAL A 124 -3.19 -4.82 -15.95
N VAL A 125 -4.17 -5.46 -15.31
CA VAL A 125 -5.20 -6.21 -16.00
C VAL A 125 -6.27 -5.22 -16.44
N SER A 126 -6.27 -4.86 -17.72
CA SER A 126 -7.31 -4.02 -18.30
C SER A 126 -7.35 -4.19 -19.82
N ASP A 127 -8.52 -4.00 -20.42
CA ASP A 127 -8.70 -3.90 -21.88
C ASP A 127 -8.11 -2.57 -22.45
N ASN A 128 -7.75 -1.63 -21.57
CA ASN A 128 -7.20 -0.36 -22.00
C ASN A 128 -5.75 -0.49 -22.51
N LYS A 129 -5.58 -0.36 -23.83
CA LYS A 129 -4.28 -0.32 -24.55
C LYS A 129 -3.33 0.82 -24.12
N ASN A 130 -3.73 1.67 -23.17
CA ASN A 130 -2.94 2.81 -22.68
C ASN A 130 -1.90 2.44 -21.61
N ILE A 131 -1.40 1.19 -21.61
CA ILE A 131 -0.29 0.73 -20.75
C ILE A 131 0.93 1.66 -20.85
N ASN A 132 1.10 2.35 -21.98
CA ASN A 132 2.23 3.24 -22.24
C ASN A 132 2.16 4.63 -21.58
N ILE A 133 1.07 5.02 -20.91
CA ILE A 133 0.99 6.35 -20.30
C ILE A 133 1.89 6.48 -19.06
N LEU A 134 1.98 5.43 -18.23
CA LEU A 134 2.77 5.46 -17.01
C LEU A 134 4.27 5.63 -17.30
N PRO A 135 4.90 4.86 -18.21
CA PRO A 135 6.30 5.09 -18.58
C PRO A 135 6.55 6.49 -19.17
N GLN A 136 5.57 7.05 -19.90
CA GLN A 136 5.68 8.40 -20.44
C GLN A 136 5.65 9.47 -19.34
N ILE A 137 4.78 9.31 -18.33
CA ILE A 137 4.73 10.18 -17.15
C ILE A 137 6.05 10.06 -16.38
N GLU A 138 6.52 8.85 -16.11
CA GLU A 138 7.77 8.60 -15.37
C GLU A 138 8.98 9.21 -16.08
N LYS A 139 9.10 9.02 -17.41
CA LYS A 139 10.19 9.62 -18.20
C LYS A 139 10.21 11.15 -18.16
N LYS A 140 9.05 11.78 -17.97
CA LYS A 140 8.88 13.25 -17.94
C LYS A 140 8.72 13.81 -16.52
N SER A 141 8.86 12.99 -15.49
CA SER A 141 8.73 13.41 -14.09
C SER A 141 9.93 12.99 -13.26
N LYS A 142 9.99 13.47 -12.02
CA LYS A 142 10.95 13.00 -11.02
C LYS A 142 10.17 12.65 -9.76
N VAL A 143 10.69 11.72 -8.98
CA VAL A 143 10.13 11.38 -7.67
C VAL A 143 10.13 12.61 -6.75
N LEU A 144 9.10 12.79 -5.93
CA LEU A 144 8.96 13.96 -5.05
C LEU A 144 10.12 14.10 -4.08
N GLU A 145 10.41 13.04 -3.32
CA GLU A 145 11.48 13.04 -2.31
C GLU A 145 12.82 13.36 -2.96
N GLY A 146 13.55 14.32 -2.38
CA GLY A 146 14.87 14.74 -2.84
C GLY A 146 14.86 15.71 -4.03
N ASN A 147 13.90 15.61 -4.95
CA ASN A 147 13.82 16.50 -6.12
C ASN A 147 12.98 17.75 -5.86
N TYR A 148 11.76 17.59 -5.35
CA TYR A 148 10.77 18.68 -5.25
C TYR A 148 10.36 19.00 -3.82
N ALA A 149 10.33 18.01 -2.93
CA ALA A 149 9.84 18.18 -1.57
C ALA A 149 10.34 17.05 -0.66
N ASN A 150 9.93 17.10 0.61
CA ASN A 150 10.06 16.01 1.57
C ASN A 150 8.67 15.48 1.95
N VAL A 151 8.48 14.17 1.86
CA VAL A 151 7.29 13.43 2.24
C VAL A 151 7.50 12.85 3.63
N LYS A 152 6.61 13.19 4.57
CA LYS A 152 6.68 12.77 5.97
C LYS A 152 5.37 12.13 6.41
N ASP A 153 5.47 10.97 7.05
CA ASP A 153 4.32 10.29 7.66
C ASP A 153 3.74 11.09 8.83
N GLY A 154 2.43 11.01 9.01
CA GLY A 154 1.75 11.48 10.22
C GLY A 154 2.15 10.73 11.51
N LEU A 155 1.55 11.20 12.61
CA LEU A 155 1.75 10.62 13.94
C LEU A 155 1.00 9.30 14.11
N LYS A 156 1.47 8.49 15.06
CA LYS A 156 0.75 7.32 15.56
C LYS A 156 0.31 7.60 16.98
N VAL A 157 -1.00 7.65 17.21
CA VAL A 157 -1.57 7.92 18.53
C VAL A 157 -1.39 6.72 19.46
N PHE A 158 -1.77 5.53 18.98
CA PHE A 158 -1.86 4.33 19.81
C PHE A 158 -0.95 3.19 19.32
N GLU A 159 -0.21 2.57 20.24
CA GLU A 159 0.56 1.33 20.03
C GLU A 159 0.91 0.70 21.40
N ARG A 160 0.71 -0.62 21.52
CA ARG A 160 0.98 -1.37 22.76
C ARG A 160 2.41 -1.16 23.25
N GLY A 161 2.56 -0.85 24.53
CA GLY A 161 3.87 -0.65 25.18
C GLY A 161 4.66 0.57 24.71
N LYS A 162 4.07 1.47 23.91
CA LYS A 162 4.71 2.72 23.45
C LYS A 162 4.19 3.94 24.20
N GLY A 163 4.82 5.09 23.95
CA GLY A 163 4.49 6.35 24.62
C GLY A 163 5.15 6.48 26.00
N THR A 164 5.02 7.65 26.59
CA THR A 164 5.48 7.97 27.94
C THR A 164 4.39 8.76 28.69
N PRO A 165 3.72 8.15 29.70
CA PRO A 165 3.88 6.77 30.17
C PRO A 165 3.51 5.73 29.09
N LYS A 166 3.99 4.49 29.26
CA LYS A 166 3.69 3.41 28.32
C LYS A 166 2.18 3.13 28.30
N GLN A 167 1.64 2.97 27.11
CA GLN A 167 0.28 2.46 26.87
C GLN A 167 0.21 0.97 27.22
N PRO A 168 -0.97 0.42 27.55
CA PRO A 168 -1.11 -0.99 27.95
C PRO A 168 -0.46 -1.96 26.96
N GLU A 169 0.20 -3.00 27.50
CA GLU A 169 0.84 -4.05 26.70
C GLU A 169 -0.12 -5.22 26.43
N ASP A 170 -1.03 -5.51 27.37
CA ASP A 170 -2.09 -6.49 27.17
C ASP A 170 -3.05 -6.05 26.06
N LYS A 171 -3.50 -7.01 25.25
CA LYS A 171 -4.35 -6.73 24.09
C LYS A 171 -5.71 -6.15 24.50
N ASN A 172 -6.37 -6.78 25.48
CA ASN A 172 -7.73 -6.41 25.86
C ASN A 172 -7.74 -5.06 26.58
N GLU A 173 -6.77 -4.83 27.46
CA GLU A 173 -6.59 -3.53 28.10
C GLU A 173 -6.28 -2.42 27.09
N PHE A 174 -5.44 -2.71 26.10
CA PHE A 174 -5.11 -1.75 25.05
C PHE A 174 -6.30 -1.41 24.14
N ASP A 175 -7.11 -2.40 23.80
CA ASP A 175 -8.30 -2.19 22.98
C ASP A 175 -9.30 -1.28 23.72
N LEU A 176 -9.56 -1.54 25.01
CA LEU A 176 -10.39 -0.66 25.86
C LEU A 176 -9.80 0.74 26.02
N PHE A 177 -8.47 0.84 26.22
CA PHE A 177 -7.76 2.11 26.31
C PHE A 177 -7.93 2.95 25.04
N LYS A 178 -7.83 2.33 23.86
CA LYS A 178 -8.01 2.99 22.57
C LYS A 178 -9.45 3.44 22.35
N GLU A 179 -10.43 2.62 22.73
CA GLU A 179 -11.86 2.94 22.64
C GLU A 179 -12.24 4.17 23.46
N ASN A 180 -11.64 4.32 24.65
CA ASN A 180 -11.84 5.49 25.52
C ASN A 180 -11.21 6.78 24.98
N LYS A 181 -10.40 6.72 23.91
CA LYS A 181 -9.78 7.88 23.25
C LYS A 181 -9.19 8.92 24.21
N PRO A 182 -8.33 8.52 25.18
CA PRO A 182 -7.93 9.36 26.31
C PRO A 182 -7.14 10.63 25.95
N PHE A 183 -6.67 10.72 24.71
CA PHE A 183 -5.88 11.86 24.22
C PHE A 183 -6.69 12.80 23.32
N PHE A 184 -7.94 12.49 23.04
CA PHE A 184 -8.80 13.31 22.18
C PHE A 184 -9.79 14.13 22.99
N ASP A 185 -10.16 15.27 22.43
CA ASP A 185 -11.20 16.14 22.97
C ASP A 185 -11.90 16.92 21.85
N ILE A 186 -13.08 17.47 22.12
CA ILE A 186 -13.80 18.37 21.20
C ILE A 186 -13.45 19.84 21.46
N GLU A 187 -12.88 20.15 22.63
CA GLU A 187 -12.46 21.49 23.01
C GLU A 187 -10.93 21.59 23.15
N LYS A 188 -10.38 22.76 22.82
CA LYS A 188 -8.97 23.06 23.08
C LYS A 188 -8.79 23.38 24.58
N LYS A 189 -8.48 22.36 25.38
CA LYS A 189 -8.28 22.51 26.83
C LYS A 189 -7.08 23.38 27.21
N ASP A 190 -5.98 23.24 26.49
CA ASP A 190 -4.74 24.00 26.68
C ASP A 190 -3.90 23.98 25.38
N ASP A 191 -2.70 24.56 25.40
CA ASP A 191 -1.82 24.63 24.21
C ASP A 191 -1.22 23.30 23.77
N SER A 192 -1.29 22.25 24.62
CA SER A 192 -0.93 20.90 24.20
C SER A 192 -1.99 20.26 23.30
N TYR A 193 -3.23 20.78 23.28
CA TYR A 193 -4.29 20.31 22.40
C TYR A 193 -4.21 20.99 21.03
N ARG A 194 -3.87 20.22 20.00
CA ARG A 194 -3.75 20.67 18.61
C ARG A 194 -4.90 20.12 17.77
N MET A 195 -5.35 20.88 16.77
CA MET A 195 -6.37 20.42 15.83
C MET A 195 -5.90 19.15 15.13
N PHE A 196 -6.71 18.10 15.17
CA PHE A 196 -6.39 16.79 14.63
C PHE A 196 -7.12 16.51 13.33
N LEU A 197 -6.41 15.92 12.36
CA LEU A 197 -6.96 15.42 11.11
C LEU A 197 -6.79 13.90 11.01
N SER A 198 -7.91 13.24 10.76
CA SER A 198 -7.97 11.89 10.22
C SER A 198 -8.02 11.92 8.70
N GLY A 199 -7.81 10.77 8.07
CA GLY A 199 -7.86 10.62 6.62
C GLY A 199 -9.22 10.99 6.01
N ARG A 200 -10.30 11.08 6.81
CA ARG A 200 -11.63 11.50 6.35
C ARG A 200 -11.78 13.02 6.27
N ASP A 201 -11.03 13.76 7.08
CA ASP A 201 -11.09 15.23 7.11
C ASP A 201 -10.45 15.85 5.86
N LEU A 202 -9.51 15.12 5.23
CA LEU A 202 -8.81 15.57 4.03
C LEU A 202 -9.60 15.28 2.75
N GLN A 203 -9.92 16.34 2.01
CA GLN A 203 -10.59 16.30 0.73
C GLN A 203 -9.73 17.00 -0.33
N ARG A 204 -10.13 16.88 -1.60
CA ARG A 204 -9.45 17.59 -2.70
C ARG A 204 -9.66 19.11 -2.52
N TYR A 205 -8.56 19.84 -2.34
CA TYR A 205 -8.50 21.29 -2.16
C TYR A 205 -9.29 21.85 -0.95
N LYS A 206 -9.67 21.02 0.01
CA LYS A 206 -10.31 21.48 1.24
C LYS A 206 -10.08 20.54 2.42
N ILE A 207 -10.16 21.11 3.62
CA ILE A 207 -10.21 20.38 4.89
C ILE A 207 -11.64 20.49 5.44
N ASN A 208 -12.28 19.35 5.67
CA ASN A 208 -13.53 19.23 6.40
C ASN A 208 -13.22 18.79 7.83
N TRP A 209 -12.72 19.70 8.66
CA TRP A 209 -12.28 19.34 10.01
C TRP A 209 -13.46 18.87 10.88
N SER A 210 -13.34 17.67 11.44
CA SER A 210 -14.36 17.02 12.29
C SER A 210 -14.50 17.58 13.71
N GLY A 211 -13.78 18.65 14.06
CA GLY A 211 -13.88 19.27 15.38
C GLY A 211 -13.05 18.59 16.47
N GLN A 212 -12.16 17.66 16.11
CA GLN A 212 -11.35 16.93 17.09
C GLN A 212 -10.01 17.63 17.36
N TYR A 213 -9.68 17.72 18.64
CA TYR A 213 -8.36 18.06 19.13
C TYR A 213 -7.66 16.81 19.67
N LEU A 214 -6.33 16.78 19.52
CA LEU A 214 -5.46 15.76 20.09
C LEU A 214 -4.49 16.43 21.06
N LYS A 215 -4.40 15.91 22.28
CA LYS A 215 -3.30 16.21 23.20
C LYS A 215 -2.01 15.71 22.58
N TYR A 216 -1.17 16.62 22.11
CA TYR A 216 0.06 16.29 21.42
C TYR A 216 1.23 16.19 22.40
N GLY A 217 1.97 15.08 22.38
CA GLY A 217 3.14 14.92 23.25
C GLY A 217 3.72 13.51 23.29
N LYS A 218 4.63 13.28 24.25
CA LYS A 218 5.40 12.02 24.38
C LYS A 218 4.55 10.80 24.77
N HIS A 219 3.33 10.99 25.24
CA HIS A 219 2.39 9.91 25.56
C HIS A 219 1.82 9.22 24.31
N LEU A 220 1.92 9.86 23.14
CA LEU A 220 1.60 9.25 21.85
C LEU A 220 2.63 8.17 21.49
N ALA A 221 2.19 7.15 20.76
CA ALA A 221 3.07 6.06 20.35
C ALA A 221 4.22 6.50 19.45
N ALA A 222 3.94 7.40 18.49
CA ALA A 222 4.95 8.04 17.65
C ALA A 222 4.48 9.48 17.31
N PRO A 223 4.84 10.49 18.12
CA PRO A 223 4.36 11.87 17.92
C PRO A 223 4.94 12.55 16.67
N ARG A 224 6.04 12.02 16.10
CA ARG A 224 6.84 12.66 15.04
C ARG A 224 7.43 14.02 15.48
N ASN A 225 8.22 14.64 14.60
CA ASN A 225 8.74 15.99 14.83
C ASN A 225 7.60 17.00 14.58
N PRO A 226 7.31 17.93 15.52
CA PRO A 226 6.29 18.98 15.34
C PRO A 226 6.36 19.73 14.01
N GLU A 227 7.56 19.96 13.49
CA GLU A 227 7.80 20.74 12.26
C GLU A 227 7.08 20.18 11.02
N ILE A 228 6.75 18.88 10.99
CA ILE A 228 6.03 18.29 9.85
C ILE A 228 4.55 18.74 9.80
N PHE A 229 4.04 19.31 10.89
CA PHE A 229 2.67 19.74 11.07
C PHE A 229 2.51 21.26 11.00
N GLU A 230 3.56 21.98 10.61
CA GLU A 230 3.65 23.43 10.70
C GLU A 230 4.10 24.01 9.36
N GLY A 231 3.79 25.29 9.14
CA GLY A 231 4.12 25.98 7.90
C GLY A 231 3.31 25.52 6.69
N GLU A 232 3.63 26.12 5.53
CA GLU A 232 2.99 25.80 4.26
C GLU A 232 3.44 24.43 3.75
N ARG A 233 2.46 23.56 3.47
CA ARG A 233 2.69 22.19 3.01
C ARG A 233 1.46 21.64 2.29
N ILE A 234 1.66 20.60 1.49
CA ILE A 234 0.55 19.85 0.90
C ILE A 234 0.29 18.63 1.77
N LEU A 235 -0.95 18.46 2.22
CA LEU A 235 -1.41 17.21 2.83
C LEU A 235 -2.00 16.32 1.74
N ILE A 236 -1.65 15.04 1.73
CA ILE A 236 -2.21 14.04 0.81
C ILE A 236 -2.70 12.80 1.56
N ALA A 237 -3.87 12.28 1.20
CA ALA A 237 -4.39 11.06 1.78
C ALA A 237 -3.66 9.84 1.19
N ARG A 238 -3.23 8.91 2.06
CA ARG A 238 -2.49 7.71 1.66
C ARG A 238 -3.35 6.72 0.86
N ILE A 239 -4.64 6.68 1.14
CA ILE A 239 -5.61 5.82 0.46
C ILE A 239 -6.42 6.67 -0.52
N PRO A 240 -6.25 6.46 -1.83
CA PRO A 240 -7.08 7.07 -2.87
C PRO A 240 -8.55 6.68 -2.72
N VAL A 241 -9.44 7.50 -3.28
CA VAL A 241 -10.87 7.19 -3.36
C VAL A 241 -11.23 6.74 -4.77
N LYS A 242 -12.14 5.77 -4.90
CA LYS A 242 -12.67 5.35 -6.21
C LYS A 242 -13.59 6.44 -6.75
N SER A 243 -13.03 7.39 -7.51
CA SER A 243 -13.77 8.47 -8.18
C SER A 243 -12.98 8.99 -9.38
N SER A 244 -13.57 9.88 -10.19
CA SER A 244 -12.85 10.58 -11.26
C SER A 244 -11.67 11.43 -10.76
N TYR A 245 -11.65 11.77 -9.47
CA TYR A 245 -10.57 12.50 -8.81
C TYR A 245 -10.04 11.69 -7.63
N SER A 246 -9.22 10.67 -7.93
CA SER A 246 -8.79 9.68 -6.93
C SER A 246 -7.91 10.25 -5.81
N PHE A 247 -7.13 11.30 -6.10
CA PHE A 247 -6.23 11.91 -5.13
C PHE A 247 -6.94 13.00 -4.31
N ARG A 248 -6.86 12.87 -2.98
CA ARG A 248 -7.30 13.89 -2.03
C ARG A 248 -6.08 14.56 -1.45
N ALA A 249 -5.81 15.77 -1.92
CA ALA A 249 -4.72 16.60 -1.44
C ALA A 249 -5.15 18.06 -1.33
N THR A 250 -4.56 18.79 -0.38
CA THR A 250 -4.82 20.21 -0.19
C THR A 250 -3.58 20.92 0.35
N LEU A 251 -3.36 22.16 -0.12
CA LEU A 251 -2.38 23.06 0.46
C LEU A 251 -2.91 23.58 1.81
N VAL A 252 -2.07 23.61 2.83
CA VAL A 252 -2.40 24.14 4.16
C VAL A 252 -1.24 24.95 4.72
N SER A 253 -1.56 25.99 5.49
CA SER A 253 -0.62 26.72 6.33
C SER A 253 -0.93 26.60 7.83
N SER A 254 -2.15 26.17 8.18
CA SER A 254 -2.58 25.94 9.56
C SER A 254 -1.88 24.76 10.23
N ASN A 255 -1.77 24.82 11.55
CA ASN A 255 -1.06 23.85 12.38
C ASN A 255 -1.91 22.62 12.75
N TYR A 256 -2.28 21.82 11.75
CA TYR A 256 -2.94 20.54 11.93
C TYR A 256 -1.95 19.40 12.20
N VAL A 257 -2.15 18.69 13.31
CA VAL A 257 -1.55 17.35 13.50
C VAL A 257 -2.42 16.32 12.80
N HIS A 258 -1.81 15.30 12.19
CA HIS A 258 -2.54 14.29 11.44
C HIS A 258 -1.97 12.90 11.64
N GLU A 259 -2.82 11.88 11.57
CA GLU A 259 -2.43 10.48 11.65
C GLU A 259 -1.78 9.97 10.35
N GLN A 260 -1.32 8.71 10.37
CA GLN A 260 -0.62 8.05 9.25
C GLN A 260 -1.46 7.80 7.99
N SER A 261 -2.78 8.06 8.04
CA SER A 261 -3.64 8.04 6.86
C SER A 261 -3.44 9.28 5.97
N ILE A 262 -2.69 10.28 6.46
CA ILE A 262 -2.29 11.49 5.76
C ILE A 262 -0.76 11.60 5.77
N GLU A 263 -0.18 11.97 4.63
CA GLU A 263 1.22 12.33 4.47
C GLU A 263 1.37 13.84 4.28
N SER A 264 2.46 14.39 4.82
CA SER A 264 2.81 15.79 4.72
C SER A 264 3.93 15.98 3.70
N ILE A 265 3.70 16.81 2.69
CA ILE A 265 4.68 17.18 1.66
C ILE A 265 5.19 18.59 2.00
N CYS A 266 6.33 18.65 2.68
CA CYS A 266 6.96 19.87 3.19
C CYS A 266 8.17 20.28 2.36
N ASN A 267 8.72 21.47 2.62
CA ASN A 267 9.95 21.99 1.99
C ASN A 267 9.87 21.98 0.46
N ILE A 268 8.73 22.44 -0.08
CA ILE A 268 8.48 22.47 -1.52
C ILE A 268 9.46 23.45 -2.16
N LYS A 269 10.28 22.96 -3.09
CA LYS A 269 11.26 23.75 -3.82
C LYS A 269 10.58 24.44 -5.00
N SER A 270 10.86 25.73 -5.18
CA SER A 270 10.51 26.51 -6.37
C SER A 270 11.38 26.14 -7.57
#